data_AF-A0A6I6JXF1-F1
#
_entry.id   AF-A0A6I6JXF1-F1
#
_cell.length_a   1.000
_cell.length_b   1.000
_cell.length_c   1.000
_cell.angle_alpha   90.00
_cell.angle_beta   90.00
_cell.angle_gamma   90.00
#
_symmetry.space_group_name_H-M   'P 1'
#
loop_
_entity.id
_entity.type
_entity.pdbx_description
1 polymer ?
#
loop_
_entity_poly.entity_id
_entity_poly.type
_entity_poly.pdbx_seq_one_letter_code
_entity_poly.pdbx_strand_id
1 'polypeptide(L)'
;MRTIMLFLSLTLLISFHSYSQLEFEGVIKSEFKTIQLENGEIKFYNFDTKAQTIIIYNLDNTRWKSIHIPIENNHFFEEIKMISQNTIHPDQEIEIVYTCLTYNYNAIEENPEPEHNAVQFTLNIINERGQKLLSVPNSHEIKLTSVNGKTKLLIFKNGIKSFRDDNEILVYALPNKK
;
A
#
# COMPACT_ATOMS: atom_id res chain seq x y z
N MET A 1 24.98 49.86 -32.87
CA MET A 1 25.21 48.52 -33.47
C MET A 1 25.86 47.53 -32.50
N ARG A 2 26.97 47.86 -31.81
CA ARG A 2 27.64 46.96 -30.85
C ARG A 2 26.73 46.41 -29.73
N THR A 3 25.92 47.27 -29.12
CA THR A 3 24.97 46.89 -28.05
C THR A 3 23.84 45.97 -28.55
N ILE A 4 23.38 46.14 -29.79
CA ILE A 4 22.34 45.30 -30.39
C ILE A 4 22.89 43.89 -30.67
N MET A 5 24.13 43.78 -31.16
CA MET A 5 24.78 42.47 -31.37
C MET A 5 25.02 41.71 -30.05
N LEU A 6 25.43 42.41 -28.99
CA LEU A 6 25.58 41.81 -27.66
C LEU A 6 24.24 41.29 -27.11
N PHE A 7 23.17 42.06 -27.28
CA PHE A 7 21.84 41.65 -26.84
C PHE A 7 21.33 40.43 -27.62
N LEU A 8 21.54 40.41 -28.95
CA LEU A 8 21.15 39.28 -29.81
C LEU A 8 21.90 37.99 -29.43
N SER A 9 23.22 38.11 -29.17
CA SER A 9 24.06 37.00 -28.73
C SER A 9 23.60 36.44 -27.37
N LEU A 10 23.21 37.31 -26.44
CA LEU A 10 22.73 36.91 -25.12
C LEU A 10 21.38 36.19 -25.21
N THR A 11 20.44 36.68 -26.02
CA THR A 11 19.15 36.01 -26.24
C THR A 11 19.30 34.64 -26.92
N LEU A 12 20.29 34.48 -27.81
CA LEU A 12 20.57 33.20 -28.45
C LEU A 12 21.06 32.18 -27.41
N LEU A 13 21.97 32.56 -26.52
CA LEU A 13 22.51 31.69 -25.47
C LEU A 13 21.45 31.22 -24.45
N ILE A 14 20.46 32.06 -24.14
CA ILE A 14 19.36 31.71 -23.21
C ILE A 14 18.41 30.68 -23.84
N SER A 15 18.22 30.74 -25.17
CA SER A 15 17.32 29.82 -25.88
C SER A 15 17.82 28.36 -25.91
N PHE A 16 19.14 28.13 -25.82
CA PHE A 16 19.70 26.77 -25.77
C PHE A 16 19.54 26.07 -24.43
N HIS A 17 19.29 26.80 -23.34
CA HIS A 17 19.14 26.23 -21.99
C HIS A 17 17.68 25.97 -21.60
N SER A 18 16.71 26.29 -22.47
CA SER A 18 15.28 26.25 -22.14
C SER A 18 14.58 24.96 -22.56
N TYR A 19 15.31 23.94 -23.01
CA TYR A 19 14.74 22.64 -23.34
C TYR A 19 14.70 21.76 -22.08
N SER A 20 13.75 22.03 -21.19
CA SER A 20 13.27 20.99 -20.27
C SER A 20 12.46 20.00 -21.11
N GLN A 21 13.17 19.07 -21.74
CA GLN A 21 12.57 17.95 -22.43
C GLN A 21 12.37 16.80 -21.44
N LEU A 22 11.37 15.97 -21.69
CA LEU A 22 11.20 14.72 -20.96
C LEU A 22 12.45 13.86 -21.21
N GLU A 23 13.25 13.65 -20.18
CA GLU A 23 14.36 12.72 -20.21
C GLU A 23 13.83 11.33 -19.86
N PHE A 24 14.07 10.37 -20.74
CA PHE A 24 13.75 8.98 -20.47
C PHE A 24 14.81 8.39 -19.54
N GLU A 25 14.44 8.13 -18.29
CA GLU A 25 15.38 7.60 -17.29
C GLU A 25 15.48 6.05 -17.30
N GLY A 26 14.51 5.35 -17.90
CA GLY A 26 14.57 3.88 -18.01
C GLY A 26 13.21 3.17 -18.07
N VAL A 27 13.27 1.84 -18.20
CA VAL A 27 12.11 0.95 -18.06
C VAL A 27 12.33 0.07 -16.83
N ILE A 28 11.35 0.02 -15.93
CA ILE A 28 11.31 -0.97 -14.86
C ILE A 28 10.29 -2.06 -15.22
N LYS A 29 10.75 -3.31 -15.32
CA LYS A 29 9.94 -4.44 -15.79
C LYS A 29 9.30 -5.22 -14.63
N SER A 30 8.44 -4.55 -13.87
CA SER A 30 7.55 -5.23 -12.91
C SER A 30 6.34 -4.36 -12.60
N GLU A 31 5.32 -4.97 -11.99
CA GLU A 31 4.16 -4.24 -11.51
C GLU A 31 4.53 -3.46 -10.24
N PHE A 32 4.60 -2.14 -10.37
CA PHE A 32 4.82 -1.23 -9.26
C PHE A 32 3.55 -0.46 -8.94
N LYS A 33 3.38 -0.19 -7.65
CA LYS A 33 2.39 0.77 -7.13
C LYS A 33 3.16 1.90 -6.45
N THR A 34 2.57 3.09 -6.42
CA THR A 34 3.14 4.26 -5.73
C THR A 34 2.50 4.44 -4.36
N ILE A 35 3.25 5.03 -3.44
CA ILE A 35 2.78 5.49 -2.14
C ILE A 35 3.33 6.87 -1.87
N GLN A 36 2.59 7.67 -1.13
CA GLN A 36 3.09 8.91 -0.54
C GLN A 36 3.12 8.74 0.97
N LEU A 37 4.30 8.88 1.55
CA LEU A 37 4.50 8.81 3.00
C LEU A 37 4.07 10.13 3.66
N GLU A 38 3.95 10.12 4.98
CA GLU A 38 3.47 11.27 5.75
C GLU A 38 4.40 12.48 5.70
N ASN A 39 5.69 12.27 5.40
CA ASN A 39 6.66 13.34 5.16
C ASN A 39 6.53 13.97 3.74
N GLY A 40 5.60 13.48 2.92
CA GLY A 40 5.36 13.94 1.55
C GLY A 40 6.20 13.23 0.49
N GLU A 41 7.16 12.39 0.88
CA GLU A 41 7.98 11.62 -0.06
C GLU A 41 7.14 10.60 -0.81
N ILE A 42 7.32 10.55 -2.13
CA ILE A 42 6.71 9.53 -2.97
C ILE A 42 7.72 8.39 -3.14
N LYS A 43 7.25 7.16 -2.94
CA LYS A 43 8.01 5.93 -3.19
C LYS A 43 7.21 5.06 -4.15
N PHE A 44 7.88 4.11 -4.78
CA PHE A 44 7.19 3.01 -5.44
C PHE A 44 7.61 1.68 -4.84
N TYR A 45 6.73 0.69 -4.90
CA TYR A 45 6.96 -0.62 -4.33
C TYR A 45 6.43 -1.72 -5.25
N ASN A 46 7.01 -2.91 -5.10
CA ASN A 46 6.48 -4.15 -5.65
C ASN A 46 6.45 -5.22 -4.55
N PHE A 47 5.63 -6.24 -4.76
CA PHE A 47 5.59 -7.42 -3.91
C PHE A 47 6.22 -8.60 -4.65
N ASP A 48 7.32 -9.13 -4.12
CA ASP A 48 7.89 -10.40 -4.56
C ASP A 48 7.11 -11.54 -3.90
N THR A 49 6.27 -12.20 -4.68
CA THR A 49 5.43 -13.32 -4.23
C THR A 49 6.24 -14.54 -3.83
N LYS A 50 7.42 -14.76 -4.42
CA LYS A 50 8.29 -15.92 -4.09
C LYS A 50 9.03 -15.69 -2.78
N ALA A 51 9.54 -14.48 -2.58
CA ALA A 51 10.24 -14.10 -1.35
C ALA A 51 9.30 -13.62 -0.24
N GLN A 52 8.00 -13.50 -0.51
CA GLN A 52 7.00 -12.89 0.37
C GLN A 52 7.51 -11.55 0.94
N THR A 53 8.02 -10.69 0.07
CA THR A 53 8.74 -9.49 0.47
C THR A 53 8.27 -8.29 -0.33
N ILE A 54 7.97 -7.20 0.35
CA ILE A 54 7.76 -5.90 -0.29
C ILE A 54 9.11 -5.23 -0.44
N ILE A 55 9.42 -4.80 -1.65
CA ILE A 55 10.61 -3.99 -1.91
C ILE A 55 10.13 -2.59 -2.25
N ILE A 56 10.63 -1.61 -1.50
CA ILE A 56 10.29 -0.19 -1.65
C ILE A 56 11.51 0.53 -2.21
N TYR A 57 11.29 1.40 -3.18
CA TYR A 57 12.31 2.14 -3.91
C TYR A 57 12.04 3.65 -3.83
N ASN A 58 13.12 4.42 -3.93
CA ASN A 58 13.06 5.84 -4.21
C ASN A 58 12.72 6.09 -5.69
N LEU A 59 12.29 7.30 -6.03
CA LEU A 59 11.96 7.67 -7.42
C LEU A 59 13.15 7.56 -8.39
N ASP A 60 14.38 7.66 -7.89
CA ASP A 60 15.62 7.44 -8.65
C ASP A 60 15.96 5.95 -8.87
N ASN A 61 15.01 5.04 -8.57
CA ASN A 61 15.11 3.59 -8.67
C ASN A 61 16.08 2.93 -7.69
N THR A 62 16.63 3.66 -6.73
CA THR A 62 17.44 3.06 -5.68
C THR A 62 16.56 2.33 -4.65
N ARG A 63 16.97 1.13 -4.24
CA ARG A 63 16.26 0.36 -3.22
C ARG A 63 16.34 1.11 -1.89
N TRP A 64 15.19 1.35 -1.28
CA TRP A 64 15.08 2.02 0.01
C TRP A 64 14.92 1.02 1.16
N LYS A 65 13.90 0.16 1.09
CA LYS A 65 13.59 -0.82 2.14
C LYS A 65 13.15 -2.16 1.57
N SER A 66 13.21 -3.18 2.42
CA SER A 66 12.75 -4.53 2.13
C SER A 66 12.09 -5.10 3.35
N ILE A 67 10.83 -5.49 3.23
CA ILE A 67 10.02 -5.90 4.38
C ILE A 67 9.38 -7.25 4.07
N HIS A 68 9.69 -8.25 4.90
CA HIS A 68 9.09 -9.56 4.79
C HIS A 68 7.65 -9.54 5.31
N ILE A 69 6.74 -10.13 4.55
CA ILE A 69 5.33 -10.25 4.88
C ILE A 69 5.08 -11.67 5.39
N PRO A 70 4.76 -11.87 6.67
CA PRO A 70 4.46 -13.19 7.20
C PRO A 70 3.08 -13.63 6.69
N ILE A 71 3.06 -14.41 5.61
CA ILE A 71 1.84 -15.03 5.08
C ILE A 71 1.71 -16.41 5.71
N GLU A 72 0.57 -16.65 6.35
CA GLU A 72 0.27 -17.94 6.99
C GLU A 72 0.12 -19.06 5.94
N ASN A 73 0.32 -20.30 6.37
CA ASN A 73 0.08 -21.46 5.52
C ASN A 73 -1.36 -21.45 4.98
N ASN A 74 -1.52 -21.87 3.72
CA ASN A 74 -2.80 -21.89 2.99
C ASN A 74 -3.46 -20.53 2.75
N HIS A 75 -2.77 -19.42 3.07
CA HIS A 75 -3.18 -18.08 2.69
C HIS A 75 -2.45 -17.63 1.43
N PHE A 76 -3.15 -16.90 0.58
CA PHE A 76 -2.61 -16.28 -0.62
C PHE A 76 -2.61 -14.76 -0.44
N PHE A 77 -1.50 -14.12 -0.73
CA PHE A 77 -1.44 -12.67 -0.78
C PHE A 77 -2.42 -12.14 -1.82
N GLU A 78 -3.17 -11.11 -1.45
CA GLU A 78 -4.10 -10.45 -2.36
C GLU A 78 -3.59 -9.03 -2.67
N GLU A 79 -3.59 -8.14 -1.68
CA GLU A 79 -3.29 -6.73 -1.90
C GLU A 79 -2.66 -6.05 -0.68
N ILE A 80 -1.82 -5.05 -0.94
CA ILE A 80 -1.46 -4.03 0.05
C ILE A 80 -2.53 -2.93 0.06
N LYS A 81 -3.19 -2.75 1.20
CA LYS A 81 -4.19 -1.70 1.41
C LYS A 81 -3.57 -0.38 1.78
N MET A 82 -2.45 -0.39 2.50
CA MET A 82 -1.77 0.81 2.94
C MET A 82 -0.30 0.53 3.30
N ILE A 83 0.57 1.51 3.04
CA ILE A 83 1.91 1.59 3.61
C ILE A 83 2.03 2.97 4.25
N SER A 84 2.43 3.03 5.51
CA SER A 84 2.59 4.26 6.31
C SER A 84 3.86 4.20 7.16
N GLN A 85 4.25 5.29 7.83
CA GLN A 85 5.39 5.31 8.75
C GLN A 85 5.02 5.69 10.19
N ASN A 86 3.89 6.37 10.40
CA ASN A 86 3.50 6.87 11.71
C ASN A 86 1.99 6.99 11.90
N THR A 87 1.23 6.21 11.12
CA THR A 87 -0.22 6.34 11.10
C THR A 87 -0.86 5.39 12.09
N ILE A 88 -0.35 4.17 12.25
CA ILE A 88 -0.94 3.15 13.13
C ILE A 88 -0.27 3.14 14.52
N HIS A 89 1.03 3.40 14.55
CA HIS A 89 1.97 3.34 15.65
C HIS A 89 2.85 4.60 15.63
N PRO A 90 3.27 5.15 16.78
CA PRO A 90 3.90 6.47 16.83
C PRO A 90 5.42 6.46 16.54
N ASP A 91 6.01 5.31 16.20
CA ASP A 91 7.42 5.24 15.85
C ASP A 91 7.67 5.73 14.41
N GLN A 92 8.85 5.44 13.86
CA GLN A 92 9.23 5.80 12.50
C GLN A 92 9.43 4.55 11.64
N GLU A 93 8.93 3.39 12.09
CA GLU A 93 9.00 2.16 11.32
C GLU A 93 7.91 2.15 10.26
N ILE A 94 8.19 1.51 9.12
CA ILE A 94 7.14 1.30 8.12
C ILE A 94 6.07 0.36 8.66
N GLU A 95 4.83 0.67 8.34
CA GLU A 95 3.64 -0.07 8.72
C GLU A 95 2.94 -0.50 7.44
N ILE A 96 2.56 -1.76 7.37
CA ILE A 96 1.93 -2.32 6.17
C ILE A 96 0.61 -2.93 6.57
N VAL A 97 -0.44 -2.51 5.89
CA VAL A 97 -1.74 -3.17 5.91
C VAL A 97 -1.90 -3.96 4.63
N TYR A 98 -2.12 -5.26 4.73
CA TYR A 98 -2.30 -6.16 3.60
C TYR A 98 -3.43 -7.13 3.85
N THR A 99 -3.98 -7.66 2.77
CA THR A 99 -5.00 -8.70 2.79
C THR A 99 -4.45 -9.99 2.22
N CYS A 100 -4.88 -11.08 2.84
CA CYS A 100 -4.72 -12.42 2.32
C CYS A 100 -6.08 -13.06 2.12
N LEU A 101 -6.17 -14.04 1.23
CA LEU A 101 -7.35 -14.86 1.05
C LEU A 101 -7.05 -16.34 1.30
N THR A 102 -8.07 -17.07 1.74
CA THR A 102 -8.07 -18.53 1.78
C THR A 102 -9.27 -19.05 0.99
N TYR A 103 -9.11 -20.24 0.40
CA TYR A 103 -10.20 -20.96 -0.23
C TYR A 103 -10.68 -22.03 0.73
N ASN A 104 -11.94 -21.92 1.18
CA ASN A 104 -12.57 -22.97 1.95
C ASN A 104 -13.28 -23.94 1.00
N TYR A 105 -12.74 -25.15 0.85
CA TYR A 105 -13.28 -26.20 -0.02
C TYR A 105 -14.33 -27.09 0.67
N ASN A 106 -14.75 -26.79 1.91
CA ASN A 106 -15.66 -27.65 2.68
C ASN A 106 -17.15 -27.54 2.28
N ALA A 107 -17.46 -27.23 1.01
CA ALA A 107 -18.83 -27.16 0.48
C ALA A 107 -19.17 -28.31 -0.50
N ILE A 108 -18.44 -29.43 -0.45
CA ILE A 108 -18.65 -30.60 -1.34
C ILE A 108 -18.96 -31.89 -0.54
N GLU A 109 -19.64 -31.78 0.60
CA GLU A 109 -20.31 -32.94 1.19
C GLU A 109 -21.83 -32.70 1.21
N GLU A 110 -22.50 -33.39 0.28
CA GLU A 110 -23.93 -33.70 0.23
C GLU A 110 -24.97 -32.69 -0.30
N ASN A 111 -24.60 -31.49 -0.75
CA ASN A 111 -25.57 -30.61 -1.45
C ASN A 111 -25.01 -30.09 -2.79
N PRO A 112 -25.58 -30.44 -3.95
CA PRO A 112 -25.11 -29.99 -5.27
C PRO A 112 -25.54 -28.57 -5.65
N GLU A 113 -26.19 -27.81 -4.74
CA GLU A 113 -26.33 -26.39 -4.97
C GLU A 113 -24.95 -25.72 -4.87
N PRO A 114 -24.56 -24.86 -5.83
CA PRO A 114 -23.25 -24.21 -5.82
C PRO A 114 -23.22 -23.19 -4.69
N GLU A 115 -23.08 -23.63 -3.44
CA GLU A 115 -22.67 -22.78 -2.35
C GLU A 115 -21.23 -22.38 -2.63
N HIS A 116 -21.14 -21.25 -3.32
CA HIS A 116 -19.97 -20.50 -3.71
C HIS A 116 -18.75 -20.83 -2.83
N ASN A 117 -17.66 -21.26 -3.45
CA ASN A 117 -16.34 -21.32 -2.83
C ASN A 117 -16.16 -20.08 -1.94
N ALA A 118 -16.25 -20.25 -0.62
CA ALA A 118 -16.27 -19.12 0.29
C ALA A 118 -14.82 -18.61 0.39
N VAL A 119 -14.50 -17.62 -0.43
CA VAL A 119 -13.25 -16.87 -0.31
C VAL A 119 -13.31 -16.11 1.01
N GLN A 120 -12.41 -16.44 1.92
CA GLN A 120 -12.30 -15.76 3.20
C GLN A 120 -11.09 -14.84 3.17
N PHE A 121 -11.32 -13.56 3.47
CA PHE A 121 -10.26 -12.57 3.54
C PHE A 121 -9.78 -12.38 4.97
N THR A 122 -8.48 -12.25 5.16
CA THR A 122 -7.85 -11.87 6.42
C THR A 122 -7.07 -10.60 6.20
N LEU A 123 -7.43 -9.55 6.96
CA LEU A 123 -6.68 -8.31 6.97
C LEU A 123 -5.59 -8.37 8.04
N ASN A 124 -4.37 -8.00 7.67
CA ASN A 124 -3.21 -8.03 8.55
C ASN A 124 -2.54 -6.66 8.57
N ILE A 125 -2.05 -6.29 9.75
CA ILE A 125 -1.24 -5.11 9.97
C ILE A 125 0.08 -5.56 10.59
N ILE A 126 1.19 -5.17 9.98
CA ILE A 126 2.54 -5.47 10.47
C ILE A 126 3.37 -4.19 10.55
N ASN A 127 4.45 -4.23 11.33
CA ASN A 127 5.53 -3.23 11.27
C ASN A 127 6.65 -3.65 10.29
N GLU A 128 7.68 -2.82 10.19
CA GLU A 128 8.81 -2.99 9.28
C GLU A 128 9.59 -4.28 9.50
N ARG A 129 9.52 -4.83 10.73
CA ARG A 129 10.21 -6.06 11.12
C ARG A 129 9.39 -7.31 10.80
N GLY A 130 8.22 -7.18 10.20
CA GLY A 130 7.29 -8.28 9.99
C GLY A 130 6.54 -8.70 11.26
N GLN A 131 6.59 -7.92 12.34
CA GLN A 131 5.85 -8.23 13.55
C GLN A 131 4.38 -7.86 13.34
N LYS A 132 3.50 -8.84 13.55
CA LYS A 132 2.05 -8.68 13.45
C LYS A 132 1.53 -7.80 14.59
N LEU A 133 0.96 -6.66 14.24
CA LEU A 133 0.32 -5.70 15.14
C LEU A 133 -1.17 -6.02 15.30
N LEU A 134 -1.83 -6.42 14.21
CA LEU A 134 -3.25 -6.78 14.19
C LEU A 134 -3.51 -7.79 13.08
N SER A 135 -4.45 -8.70 13.31
CA SER A 135 -5.00 -9.59 12.29
C SER A 135 -6.49 -9.75 12.51
N VAL A 136 -7.28 -9.51 11.47
CA VAL A 136 -8.74 -9.51 11.52
C VAL A 136 -9.28 -10.45 10.44
N PRO A 137 -9.86 -11.61 10.82
CA PRO A 137 -10.47 -12.52 9.85
C PRO A 137 -11.75 -11.92 9.29
N ASN A 138 -12.16 -12.43 8.12
CA ASN A 138 -13.30 -11.98 7.33
C ASN A 138 -13.30 -10.48 7.04
N SER A 139 -12.12 -9.89 6.87
CA SER A 139 -11.97 -8.44 6.66
C SER A 139 -11.07 -8.18 5.47
N HIS A 140 -11.47 -7.21 4.66
CA HIS A 140 -10.78 -6.84 3.43
C HIS A 140 -10.60 -5.33 3.29
N GLU A 141 -11.49 -4.54 3.88
CA GLU A 141 -11.52 -3.09 3.71
C GLU A 141 -11.16 -2.37 5.01
N ILE A 142 -10.41 -1.27 4.85
CA ILE A 142 -10.10 -0.34 5.93
C ILE A 142 -10.45 1.08 5.53
N LYS A 143 -10.68 1.92 6.53
CA LYS A 143 -10.80 3.35 6.35
C LYS A 143 -10.19 4.10 7.52
N LEU A 144 -9.33 5.07 7.22
CA LEU A 144 -8.90 6.06 8.20
C LEU A 144 -9.89 7.22 8.21
N THR A 145 -10.26 7.68 9.40
CA THR A 145 -11.10 8.86 9.57
C THR A 145 -10.62 9.70 10.74
N SER A 146 -10.89 11.01 10.72
CA SER A 146 -10.57 11.91 11.82
C SER A 146 -11.85 12.40 12.47
N VAL A 147 -11.99 12.18 13.78
CA VAL A 147 -13.13 12.63 14.57
C VAL A 147 -12.60 13.42 15.76
N ASN A 148 -12.96 14.70 15.85
CA ASN A 148 -12.51 15.61 16.91
C ASN A 148 -10.98 15.66 17.05
N GLY A 149 -10.26 15.71 15.91
CA GLY A 149 -8.80 15.75 15.88
C GLY A 149 -8.11 14.43 16.24
N LYS A 150 -8.86 13.33 16.40
CA LYS A 150 -8.30 12.00 16.65
C LYS A 150 -8.54 11.10 15.45
N THR A 151 -7.46 10.48 14.95
CA THR A 151 -7.55 9.50 13.88
C THR A 151 -8.11 8.17 14.42
N LYS A 152 -9.01 7.57 13.66
CA LYS A 152 -9.60 6.25 13.89
C LYS A 152 -9.34 5.37 12.68
N LEU A 153 -9.02 4.11 12.94
CA LEU A 153 -8.99 3.05 11.93
C LEU A 153 -10.30 2.28 12.02
N LEU A 154 -11.04 2.27 10.93
CA LEU A 154 -12.24 1.46 10.74
C LEU A 154 -11.85 0.23 9.91
N ILE A 155 -12.23 -0.95 10.37
CA ILE A 155 -12.05 -2.21 9.63
C ILE A 155 -13.42 -2.81 9.40
N PHE A 156 -13.77 -3.05 8.13
CA PHE A 156 -15.06 -3.62 7.75
C PHE A 156 -14.93 -5.13 7.69
N LYS A 157 -15.69 -5.79 8.56
CA LYS A 157 -15.67 -7.23 8.73
C LYS A 157 -17.00 -7.82 8.26
N ASN A 158 -16.90 -8.82 7.40
CA ASN A 158 -18.03 -9.51 6.81
C ASN A 158 -18.47 -10.70 7.66
N GLY A 159 -19.77 -10.95 7.64
CA GLY A 159 -20.38 -12.15 8.23
C GLY A 159 -19.92 -13.46 7.58
N ILE A 160 -19.88 -14.55 8.35
CA ILE A 160 -19.53 -15.89 7.86
C ILE A 160 -20.72 -16.56 7.14
N LYS A 161 -21.96 -16.25 7.53
CA LYS A 161 -23.15 -17.05 7.15
C LYS A 161 -24.00 -16.47 6.02
N SER A 162 -23.85 -15.20 5.68
CA SER A 162 -24.41 -14.60 4.46
C SER A 162 -23.87 -13.17 4.32
N PHE A 163 -23.73 -12.68 3.09
CA PHE A 163 -23.28 -11.29 2.82
C PHE A 163 -24.19 -10.19 3.40
N ARG A 164 -25.36 -10.53 3.98
CA ARG A 164 -26.42 -9.55 4.27
C ARG A 164 -26.58 -9.16 5.74
N ASP A 165 -26.31 -10.04 6.72
CA ASP A 165 -26.84 -9.79 8.08
C ASP A 165 -25.81 -9.68 9.23
N ASP A 166 -24.54 -10.06 9.05
CA ASP A 166 -23.54 -10.05 10.15
C ASP A 166 -22.33 -9.12 9.89
N ASN A 167 -22.51 -8.05 9.12
CA ASN A 167 -21.43 -7.10 8.86
C ASN A 167 -21.19 -6.19 10.07
N GLU A 168 -19.95 -6.11 10.54
CA GLU A 168 -19.55 -5.25 11.65
C GLU A 168 -18.39 -4.32 11.26
N ILE A 169 -18.33 -3.15 11.91
CA ILE A 169 -17.22 -2.21 11.76
C ILE A 169 -16.44 -2.20 13.06
N LEU A 170 -15.20 -2.67 13.01
CA LEU A 170 -14.28 -2.59 14.13
C LEU A 170 -13.64 -1.21 14.14
N VAL A 171 -13.70 -0.51 15.27
CA VAL A 171 -13.22 0.87 15.41
C VAL A 171 -12.03 0.92 16.37
N TYR A 172 -10.85 1.22 15.84
CA TYR A 172 -9.62 1.36 16.61
C TYR A 172 -9.25 2.83 16.79
N ALA A 173 -8.91 3.22 18.01
CA ALA A 173 -8.29 4.51 18.27
C ALA A 173 -6.81 4.44 17.90
N LEU A 174 -6.35 5.39 17.08
CA LEU A 174 -4.93 5.49 16.73
C LEU A 174 -4.23 6.52 17.62
N PRO A 175 -2.92 6.37 17.86
CA PRO A 175 -2.14 7.33 18.62
C PRO A 175 -2.17 8.70 17.93
N ASN A 176 -2.19 9.77 18.73
CA ASN A 176 -2.11 11.13 18.19
C ASN A 176 -0.72 11.36 17.59
N LYS A 177 -0.68 11.96 16.40
CA LYS A 177 0.56 12.46 15.81
C LYS A 177 1.05 13.62 16.70
N LYS A 178 2.28 13.49 17.23
CA LYS A 178 2.95 14.57 17.97
C LYS A 178 3.55 15.58 17.01
#